data_AF-A0A953NX33-F1
#
_entry.id   AF-A0A953NX33-F1
#
_cell.length_a   1.000
_cell.length_b   1.000
_cell.length_c   1.000
_cell.angle_alpha   90.00
_cell.angle_beta   90.00
_cell.angle_gamma   90.00
#
_symmetry.space_group_name_H-M   'P 1'
#
loop_
_entity.id
_entity.type
_entity.pdbx_description
1 polymer ?
#
loop_
_entity_poly.entity_id
_entity_poly.type
_entity_poly.pdbx_seq_one_letter_code
_entity_poly.pdbx_strand_id
1 'polypeptide(L)'
;MPSPGPLFRPFEKLIKITLGGREVALPEGNMLLRALQYLAPENIALGRFCWNEECQYCRVHYDLGPGTQSRVALSCKLMVQEGMRVTEADREIRYCLRELRVDLAEKEPKV
;
A
#
# COMPACT_ATOMS: atom_id res chain seq x y z
N MET A 1 14.46 4.18 -20.00
CA MET A 1 13.56 4.53 -18.88
C MET A 1 14.46 4.91 -17.71
N PRO A 2 14.24 6.04 -17.00
CA PRO A 2 15.08 6.36 -15.86
C PRO A 2 14.90 5.25 -14.83
N SER A 3 16.01 4.65 -14.39
CA SER A 3 15.97 3.73 -13.26
C SER A 3 15.28 4.45 -12.11
N PRO A 4 14.26 3.86 -11.47
CA PRO A 4 13.87 4.33 -10.15
C PRO A 4 15.16 4.36 -9.33
N GLY A 5 15.48 5.48 -8.69
CA GLY A 5 16.70 5.60 -7.89
C GLY A 5 16.80 4.53 -6.80
N PRO A 6 17.84 4.54 -5.94
CA PRO A 6 18.13 3.50 -4.94
C PRO A 6 17.03 3.26 -3.87
N LEU A 7 15.89 3.93 -3.98
CA LEU A 7 14.78 3.91 -3.05
C LEU A 7 13.97 2.60 -3.08
N PHE A 8 13.84 2.00 -4.26
CA PHE A 8 13.12 0.74 -4.46
C PHE A 8 14.10 -0.41 -4.48
N ARG A 9 13.68 -1.56 -3.94
CA ARG A 9 14.40 -2.81 -4.21
C ARG A 9 14.36 -3.07 -5.72
N PRO A 10 15.44 -3.64 -6.32
CA PRO A 10 15.42 -4.03 -7.72
C PRO A 10 14.18 -4.86 -8.03
N PHE A 11 13.49 -4.52 -9.12
CA PHE A 11 12.28 -5.19 -9.58
C PHE A 11 12.32 -5.32 -11.10
N GLU A 12 11.80 -6.41 -11.64
CA GLU A 12 11.83 -6.69 -13.08
C GLU A 12 10.52 -6.29 -13.76
N LYS A 13 9.43 -6.32 -13.02
CA LYS A 13 8.09 -5.98 -13.52
C LYS A 13 7.26 -5.23 -12.48
N LEU A 14 6.17 -4.63 -12.98
CA LEU A 14 5.08 -4.15 -12.15
C LEU A 14 4.02 -5.25 -12.03
N ILE A 15 3.60 -5.54 -10.81
CA ILE A 15 2.53 -6.50 -10.50
C ILE A 15 1.22 -5.77 -10.25
N LYS A 16 0.12 -6.42 -10.63
CA LYS A 16 -1.22 -5.86 -10.48
C LYS A 16 -1.78 -6.16 -9.10
N ILE A 17 -2.33 -5.13 -8.47
CA ILE A 17 -3.08 -5.23 -7.22
C ILE A 17 -4.37 -4.40 -7.32
N THR A 18 -5.29 -4.63 -6.39
CA THR A 18 -6.50 -3.79 -6.25
C THR A 18 -6.39 -2.92 -4.99
N LEU A 19 -6.58 -1.61 -5.12
CA LEU A 19 -6.72 -0.67 -4.02
C LEU A 19 -8.13 -0.10 -4.03
N GLY A 20 -8.94 -0.40 -3.00
CA GLY A 20 -10.28 0.16 -2.88
C GLY A 20 -11.13 -0.01 -4.14
N GLY A 21 -11.16 -1.22 -4.70
CA GLY A 21 -11.87 -1.55 -5.93
C GLY A 21 -11.20 -1.16 -7.25
N ARG A 22 -10.09 -0.41 -7.23
CA ARG A 22 -9.37 0.02 -8.44
C ARG A 22 -8.09 -0.79 -8.67
N GLU A 23 -7.89 -1.29 -9.89
CA GLU A 23 -6.65 -1.95 -10.27
C GLU A 23 -5.51 -0.92 -10.48
N VAL A 24 -4.35 -1.21 -9.91
CA VAL A 24 -3.11 -0.42 -10.05
C VAL A 24 -1.91 -1.37 -10.22
N ALA A 25 -0.81 -0.84 -10.76
CA ALA A 25 0.43 -1.59 -10.95
C ALA A 25 1.53 -1.06 -10.03
N LEU A 26 2.21 -1.96 -9.33
CA LEU A 26 3.24 -1.64 -8.32
C LEU A 26 4.53 -2.42 -8.56
N PRO A 27 5.70 -1.89 -8.22
CA PRO A 27 6.96 -2.62 -8.34
C PRO A 27 6.95 -3.83 -7.41
N GLU A 28 7.21 -5.02 -7.96
CA GLU A 28 7.31 -6.24 -7.17
C GLU A 28 8.50 -6.20 -6.21
N GLY A 29 8.57 -7.18 -5.29
CA GLY A 29 9.73 -7.33 -4.41
C GLY A 29 9.89 -6.23 -3.35
N ASN A 30 8.95 -5.29 -3.25
CA ASN A 30 8.97 -4.17 -2.31
C ASN A 30 7.98 -4.37 -1.16
N MET A 31 8.23 -3.72 -0.02
CA MET A 31 7.20 -3.57 1.01
C MET A 31 6.07 -2.71 0.46
N LEU A 32 4.82 -3.00 0.84
CA LEU A 32 3.62 -2.35 0.32
C LEU A 32 3.70 -0.83 0.48
N LEU A 33 4.18 -0.31 1.61
CA LEU A 33 4.28 1.14 1.82
C LEU A 33 5.28 1.77 0.84
N ARG A 34 6.42 1.10 0.60
CA ARG A 34 7.40 1.53 -0.40
C ARG A 34 6.80 1.43 -1.80
N ALA A 35 6.07 0.37 -2.10
CA ALA A 35 5.41 0.19 -3.38
C ALA A 35 4.36 1.29 -3.62
N LEU A 36 3.53 1.64 -2.62
CA LEU A 36 2.57 2.74 -2.71
C LEU A 36 3.23 4.10 -2.98
N GLN A 37 4.47 4.32 -2.52
CA GLN A 37 5.25 5.51 -2.88
C GLN A 37 5.51 5.60 -4.39
N TYR A 38 5.50 4.49 -5.14
CA TYR A 38 5.57 4.54 -6.59
C TYR A 38 4.36 5.28 -7.22
N LEU A 39 3.17 5.14 -6.61
CA LEU A 39 1.95 5.80 -7.08
C LEU A 39 1.79 7.22 -6.54
N ALA A 40 2.31 7.48 -5.34
CA ALA A 40 2.21 8.76 -4.67
C ALA A 40 3.58 9.16 -4.04
N PRO A 41 4.57 9.55 -4.86
CA PRO A 41 5.96 9.71 -4.42
C PRO A 41 6.16 10.69 -3.28
N GLU A 42 5.60 11.89 -3.41
CA GLU A 42 5.76 12.96 -2.41
C GLU A 42 4.86 12.71 -1.20
N ASN A 43 3.57 12.41 -1.43
CA ASN A 43 2.60 12.22 -0.36
C ASN A 43 3.01 11.07 0.60
N ILE A 44 3.54 9.95 0.09
CA ILE A 44 4.01 8.85 0.95
C ILE A 44 5.37 9.16 1.58
N ALA A 45 6.28 9.86 0.88
CA ALA A 45 7.57 10.26 1.44
C ALA A 45 7.42 11.21 2.64
N LEU A 46 6.48 12.15 2.54
CA LEU A 46 6.24 13.20 3.53
C LEU A 46 5.10 12.83 4.52
N GLY A 47 4.50 11.66 4.36
CA GLY A 47 3.49 11.15 5.27
C GLY A 47 4.06 10.82 6.65
N ARG A 48 3.20 10.69 7.65
CA ARG A 48 3.56 10.43 9.05
C ARG A 48 3.96 8.97 9.30
N PHE A 49 4.88 8.43 8.49
CA PHE A 49 5.31 7.03 8.59
C PHE A 49 6.69 6.91 9.22
N CYS A 50 6.79 6.09 10.27
CA CYS A 50 8.06 5.73 10.90
C CYS A 50 8.90 4.68 10.14
N TRP A 51 8.28 3.94 9.20
CA TRP A 51 8.89 2.82 8.45
C TRP A 51 9.44 1.64 9.30
N ASN A 52 9.24 1.65 10.61
CA ASN A 52 9.84 0.71 11.57
C ASN A 52 8.82 0.06 12.54
N GLU A 53 7.52 0.12 12.21
CA GLU A 53 6.39 -0.49 12.96
C GLU A 53 5.91 0.27 14.21
N GLU A 54 6.56 1.36 14.62
CA GLU A 54 6.25 2.06 15.87
C GLU A 54 4.96 2.90 15.79
N CYS A 55 4.79 3.73 14.76
CA CYS A 55 3.63 4.63 14.65
C CYS A 55 2.32 3.90 14.28
N GLN A 56 2.43 2.75 13.62
CA GLN A 56 1.33 1.95 13.08
C GLN A 56 0.33 2.66 12.14
N TYR A 57 0.57 3.90 11.72
CA TYR A 57 -0.27 4.67 10.78
C TYR A 57 -0.31 4.10 9.35
N CYS A 58 0.45 3.05 9.08
CA CYS A 58 0.48 2.36 7.80
C CYS A 58 -0.29 1.02 7.82
N ARG A 59 -1.21 0.83 8.76
CA ARG A 59 -2.02 -0.39 8.81
C ARG A 59 -2.96 -0.48 7.63
N VAL A 60 -3.11 -1.70 7.12
CA VAL A 60 -4.02 -2.05 6.03
C VAL A 60 -4.76 -3.32 6.34
N HIS A 61 -5.98 -3.44 5.81
CA HIS A 61 -6.68 -4.70 5.66
C HIS A 61 -6.57 -5.15 4.21
N TYR A 62 -6.25 -6.42 4.01
CA TYR A 62 -6.05 -6.96 2.68
C TYR A 62 -6.40 -8.44 2.60
N ASP A 63 -6.58 -8.92 1.38
CA ASP A 63 -6.65 -10.32 1.05
C ASP A 63 -5.84 -10.62 -0.24
N LEU A 64 -5.80 -11.88 -0.65
CA LEU A 64 -5.05 -12.35 -1.83
C LEU A 64 -5.99 -12.78 -2.97
N GLY A 65 -7.16 -12.17 -3.06
CA GLY A 65 -8.17 -12.43 -4.08
C GLY A 65 -9.51 -12.92 -3.53
N PRO A 66 -10.55 -12.99 -4.38
CA PRO A 66 -11.89 -13.42 -3.98
C PRO A 66 -11.89 -14.76 -3.24
N GLY A 67 -12.60 -14.83 -2.11
CA GLY A 67 -12.70 -16.04 -1.28
C GLY A 67 -11.49 -16.34 -0.39
N THR A 68 -10.43 -15.52 -0.44
CA THR A 68 -9.29 -15.65 0.49
C THR A 68 -9.57 -14.95 1.82
N GLN A 69 -8.89 -15.41 2.88
CA GLN A 69 -9.06 -14.85 4.21
C GLN A 69 -8.58 -13.38 4.26
N SER A 70 -9.41 -12.50 4.82
CA SER A 70 -9.01 -11.12 5.14
C SER A 70 -8.00 -11.08 6.28
N ARG A 71 -6.95 -10.26 6.12
CA ARG A 71 -5.80 -10.12 7.03
C ARG A 71 -5.54 -8.66 7.34
N VAL A 72 -4.88 -8.42 8.47
CA VAL A 72 -4.42 -7.09 8.88
C VAL A 72 -2.91 -7.12 8.98
N ALA A 73 -2.24 -6.10 8.45
CA ALA A 73 -0.79 -5.96 8.54
C ALA A 73 -0.36 -4.49 8.52
N LEU A 74 0.91 -4.25 8.88
CA LEU A 74 1.57 -2.97 8.68
C LEU A 74 2.18 -2.94 7.28
N SER A 75 1.78 -1.96 6.46
CA SER A 75 2.22 -1.83 5.07
C SER A 75 3.74 -1.67 4.93
N CYS A 76 4.43 -1.14 5.96
CA CYS A 76 5.89 -1.06 5.98
C CYS A 76 6.62 -2.41 6.16
N LYS A 77 5.89 -3.49 6.49
CA LYS A 77 6.42 -4.86 6.66
C LYS A 77 5.68 -5.93 5.86
N LEU A 78 4.64 -5.54 5.15
CA LEU A 78 3.92 -6.41 4.24
C LEU A 78 4.59 -6.34 2.87
N MET A 79 5.06 -7.47 2.34
CA MET A 79 5.52 -7.54 0.95
C MET A 79 4.33 -7.41 -0.01
N VAL A 80 4.45 -6.62 -1.07
CA VAL A 80 3.42 -6.56 -2.11
C VAL A 80 3.39 -7.88 -2.90
N GLN A 81 2.20 -8.37 -3.23
CA GLN A 81 1.99 -9.63 -3.97
C GLN A 81 1.00 -9.42 -5.10
N GLU A 82 1.21 -10.13 -6.22
CA GLU A 82 0.30 -10.09 -7.35
C GLU A 82 -1.10 -10.60 -6.96
N GLY A 83 -2.15 -9.91 -7.39
CA GLY A 83 -3.53 -10.23 -7.03
C GLY A 83 -3.96 -9.79 -5.62
N MET A 84 -3.07 -9.15 -4.85
CA MET A 84 -3.40 -8.58 -3.55
C MET A 84 -4.53 -7.54 -3.69
N ARG A 85 -5.47 -7.55 -2.74
CA ARG A 85 -6.54 -6.55 -2.67
C ARG A 85 -6.50 -5.86 -1.32
N VAL A 86 -6.22 -4.56 -1.31
CA VAL A 86 -6.30 -3.72 -0.11
C VAL A 86 -7.68 -3.10 -0.06
N THR A 87 -8.43 -3.42 0.99
CA THR A 87 -9.85 -3.04 1.16
C THR A 87 -10.01 -1.87 2.12
N GLU A 88 -9.17 -1.80 3.16
CA GLU A 88 -9.19 -0.73 4.15
C GLU A 88 -7.76 -0.27 4.44
N ALA A 89 -7.61 0.98 4.85
CA ALA A 89 -6.33 1.51 5.28
C ALA A 89 -6.50 2.59 6.36
N ASP A 90 -5.45 2.74 7.17
CA ASP A 90 -5.38 3.80 8.16
C ASP A 90 -5.50 5.19 7.51
N ARG A 91 -5.89 6.20 8.31
CA ARG A 91 -6.20 7.56 7.82
C ARG A 91 -5.05 8.18 7.01
N GLU A 92 -3.82 7.96 7.46
CA GLU A 92 -2.64 8.52 6.81
C GLU A 92 -2.45 7.96 5.39
N ILE A 93 -2.58 6.64 5.18
CA ILE A 93 -2.50 6.03 3.85
C ILE A 93 -3.60 6.58 2.95
N ARG A 94 -4.85 6.63 3.43
CA ARG A 94 -5.97 7.16 2.64
C ARG A 94 -5.73 8.61 2.21
N TYR A 95 -5.24 9.44 3.14
CA TYR A 95 -4.88 10.83 2.83
C TYR A 95 -3.76 10.93 1.80
N CYS A 96 -2.70 10.13 1.92
CA CYS A 96 -1.60 10.14 0.95
C CYS A 96 -2.04 9.69 -0.46
N LEU A 97 -3.03 8.82 -0.55
CA LEU A 97 -3.54 8.27 -1.82
C LEU A 97 -4.79 9.00 -2.36
N ARG A 98 -5.22 10.10 -1.73
CA ARG A 98 -6.47 10.83 -2.07
C ARG A 98 -6.61 11.21 -3.55
N GLU A 99 -5.50 11.51 -4.22
CA GLU A 99 -5.47 11.90 -5.63
C GLU A 99 -5.73 10.72 -6.58
N LEU A 100 -5.51 9.49 -6.12
CA LEU A 100 -5.80 8.27 -6.89
C LEU A 100 -7.29 7.93 -6.91
N ARG A 101 -8.14 8.61 -6.12
CA ARG A 101 -9.60 8.38 -6.05
C ARG A 101 -9.94 6.89 -5.88
N VAL A 102 -9.19 6.21 -5.01
CA VAL A 102 -9.46 4.82 -4.61
C VAL A 102 -10.44 4.80 -3.45
N ASP A 103 -11.35 3.83 -3.44
CA ASP A 103 -12.37 3.71 -2.40
C ASP A 103 -11.88 2.81 -1.26
N LEU A 104 -10.88 3.30 -0.52
CA LEU A 104 -10.37 2.62 0.67
C LEU A 104 -11.24 3.02 1.86
N ALA A 105 -11.94 2.05 2.44
CA ALA A 105 -12.79 2.30 3.60
C ALA A 105 -11.96 2.74 4.83
N GLU A 106 -12.55 3.65 5.61
CA GLU A 106 -12.11 3.95 6.98
C GLU A 106 -12.49 2.77 7.87
N LYS A 107 -11.55 2.27 8.67
CA LYS A 107 -11.93 1.37 9.75
C LYS A 107 -12.76 2.15 10.77
N GLU A 108 -14.01 1.72 11.01
CA GLU A 108 -14.77 2.24 12.14
C GLU A 108 -13.99 2.00 13.44
N PRO A 109 -13.81 3.01 14.30
CA PRO A 109 -13.25 2.77 15.63
C PRO A 109 -14.17 1.76 16.32
N LYS A 110 -13.59 0.63 16.78
CA LYS A 110 -14.29 -0.27 17.69
C LYS A 110 -14.55 0.56 18.96
N VAL A 111 -15.82 0.92 19.16
CA VAL A 111 -16.35 1.53 20.39
C VAL A 111 -16.06 0.63 21.58
#